data_AF-A0A159ZYT0-F1
#
_entry.id   AF-A0A159ZYT0-F1
#
_cell.length_a   1.000
_cell.length_b   1.000
_cell.length_c   1.000
_cell.angle_alpha   90.00
_cell.angle_beta   90.00
_cell.angle_gamma   90.00
#
_symmetry.space_group_name_H-M   'P 1'
#
loop_
_entity.id
_entity.type
_entity.pdbx_description
1 polymer ?
#
loop_
_entity_poly.entity_id
_entity_poly.type
_entity_poly.pdbx_seq_one_letter_code
_entity_poly.pdbx_strand_id
1 'polypeptide(L)'
;MWLFKEKGRAAYLEFLRNLTPQILLSAFVIMIGVRMDKIPPESTFSFFCLVLAFICFGAMWILSFAANNTLLYEKALASRPDVQEHKDLLKAQGVKGYQLAKESFLFTCRKHPGLVMEVFVIIFVIYAGTLLGMMSGVLTALGFLKNIN
;
A
#
# COMPACT_ATOMS: atom_id res chain seq x y z
N MET A 1 18.36 1.09 12.98
CA MET A 1 17.79 1.03 11.62
C MET A 1 17.71 -0.41 11.17
N TRP A 2 16.59 -1.07 11.46
CA TRP A 2 16.44 -2.54 11.31
C TRP A 2 16.21 -2.98 9.87
N LEU A 3 15.63 -2.09 9.04
CA LEU A 3 15.42 -2.32 7.62
C LEU A 3 16.71 -2.41 6.79
N PHE A 4 17.86 -2.03 7.35
CA PHE A 4 19.16 -2.08 6.66
C PHE A 4 19.94 -3.39 6.88
N LYS A 5 19.43 -4.32 7.71
CA LYS A 5 19.97 -5.70 7.76
C LYS A 5 19.53 -6.47 6.50
N GLU A 6 20.33 -7.43 6.03
CA GLU A 6 20.10 -8.13 4.74
C GLU A 6 18.66 -8.60 4.51
N LYS A 7 18.03 -9.23 5.53
CA LYS A 7 16.64 -9.68 5.46
C LYS A 7 15.62 -8.54 5.38
N GLY A 8 15.87 -7.43 6.09
CA GLY A 8 15.05 -6.23 6.04
C GLY A 8 15.20 -5.49 4.71
N ARG A 9 16.41 -5.46 4.14
CA ARG A 9 16.68 -4.81 2.87
C ARG A 9 15.98 -5.52 1.70
N ALA A 10 15.96 -6.85 1.71
CA ALA A 10 15.21 -7.62 0.72
C ALA A 10 13.70 -7.35 0.80
N ALA A 11 13.15 -7.28 2.01
CA ALA A 11 11.75 -6.92 2.25
C ALA A 11 11.42 -5.52 1.72
N TYR A 12 12.31 -4.57 1.99
CA TYR A 12 12.18 -3.20 1.53
C TYR A 12 12.22 -3.09 0.00
N LEU A 13 13.14 -3.80 -0.66
CA LEU A 13 13.25 -3.80 -2.12
C LEU A 13 12.01 -4.42 -2.77
N GLU A 14 11.47 -5.49 -2.21
CA GLU A 14 10.20 -6.05 -2.69
C GLU A 14 9.02 -5.10 -2.48
N PHE A 15 8.98 -4.40 -1.35
CA PHE A 15 7.98 -3.36 -1.09
C PHE A 15 8.05 -2.24 -2.14
N LEU A 16 9.26 -1.74 -2.43
CA LEU A 16 9.49 -0.73 -3.46
C LEU A 16 9.13 -1.23 -4.86
N ARG A 17 9.42 -2.50 -5.17
CA ARG A 17 9.05 -3.11 -6.46
C ARG A 17 7.54 -3.15 -6.65
N ASN A 18 6.80 -3.52 -5.61
CA ASN A 18 5.33 -3.56 -5.62
C ASN A 18 4.69 -2.17 -5.52
N LEU A 19 5.44 -1.16 -5.07
CA LEU A 19 4.95 0.22 -5.00
C LEU A 19 4.68 0.81 -6.38
N THR A 20 5.47 0.45 -7.40
CA THR A 20 5.33 0.98 -8.77
C THR A 20 3.96 0.64 -9.40
N PRO A 21 3.52 -0.64 -9.49
CA PRO A 21 2.20 -0.96 -10.01
C PRO A 21 1.07 -0.36 -9.14
N GLN A 22 1.30 -0.21 -7.85
CA GLN A 22 0.33 0.39 -6.94
C GLN A 22 0.16 1.91 -7.19
N ILE A 23 1.23 2.65 -7.48
CA ILE A 23 1.15 4.05 -7.87
C ILE A 23 0.42 4.19 -9.21
N LEU A 24 0.67 3.30 -10.17
CA LEU A 24 -0.05 3.29 -11.45
C LEU A 24 -1.56 3.09 -11.26
N LEU A 25 -1.96 2.13 -10.41
CA LEU A 25 -3.37 1.94 -10.05
C LEU A 25 -3.97 3.22 -9.45
N SER A 26 -3.23 3.90 -8.57
CA SER A 26 -3.67 5.19 -7.99
C SER A 26 -3.87 6.27 -9.05
N ALA A 27 -2.92 6.38 -9.99
CA ALA A 27 -3.00 7.34 -11.10
C ALA A 27 -4.23 7.06 -11.98
N PHE A 28 -4.53 5.79 -12.29
CA PHE A 28 -5.73 5.42 -13.04
C PHE A 28 -7.01 5.82 -12.31
N VAL A 29 -7.10 5.55 -11.01
CA VAL A 29 -8.26 5.95 -10.19
C VAL A 29 -8.49 7.47 -10.25
N ILE A 30 -7.41 8.26 -10.10
CA ILE A 30 -7.51 9.73 -10.19
C ILE A 30 -7.93 10.19 -11.58
N MET A 31 -7.31 9.66 -12.65
CA MET A 31 -7.67 10.02 -14.03
C MET A 31 -9.12 9.68 -14.36
N ILE A 32 -9.60 8.50 -13.95
CA ILE A 32 -10.99 8.09 -14.13
C ILE A 32 -11.91 9.02 -13.35
N GLY A 33 -11.58 9.36 -12.10
CA GLY A 33 -12.34 10.31 -11.29
C GLY A 33 -12.46 11.69 -11.95
N VAL A 34 -11.36 12.24 -12.47
CA VAL A 34 -11.35 13.52 -13.22
C VAL A 34 -12.18 13.41 -14.51
N ARG A 35 -12.20 12.25 -15.16
CA ARG A 35 -12.98 12.02 -16.38
C ARG A 35 -14.47 11.92 -16.08
N MET A 36 -14.85 11.30 -14.97
CA MET A 36 -16.24 11.19 -14.52
C MET A 36 -16.85 12.56 -14.22
N ASP A 37 -16.08 13.47 -13.61
CA ASP A 37 -16.53 14.85 -13.31
C ASP A 37 -16.88 15.65 -14.57
N LYS A 38 -16.26 15.31 -15.71
CA LYS A 38 -16.46 15.99 -17.01
C LYS A 38 -17.57 15.39 -17.86
N ILE A 39 -18.12 14.23 -17.51
CA ILE A 39 -19.14 13.54 -18.32
C ILE A 39 -20.50 13.76 -17.67
N PRO A 40 -21.46 14.39 -18.37
CA PRO A 40 -22.80 14.53 -17.84
C PRO A 40 -23.43 13.14 -17.64
N PRO A 41 -24.18 12.92 -16.54
CA PRO A 41 -24.75 11.63 -16.16
C PRO A 41 -25.78 11.08 -17.17
N GLU A 42 -26.15 11.87 -18.19
CA GLU A 42 -27.08 11.51 -19.25
C GLU A 42 -26.51 10.47 -20.24
N SER A 43 -25.18 10.26 -20.26
CA SER A 43 -24.55 9.17 -21.02
C SER A 43 -24.50 7.87 -20.19
N THR A 44 -25.65 7.19 -20.07
CA THR A 44 -25.84 6.10 -19.10
C THR A 44 -24.82 4.97 -19.20
N PHE A 45 -24.44 4.56 -20.42
CA PHE A 45 -23.51 3.43 -20.62
C PHE A 45 -22.05 3.82 -20.33
N SER A 46 -21.57 4.94 -20.89
CA SER A 46 -20.20 5.43 -20.68
C SER A 46 -19.93 5.80 -19.23
N PHE A 47 -20.89 6.44 -18.57
CA PHE A 47 -20.79 6.77 -17.15
C PHE A 47 -20.76 5.51 -16.28
N PHE A 48 -21.61 4.52 -16.56
CA PHE A 48 -21.60 3.22 -15.85
C PHE A 48 -20.26 2.48 -16.00
N CYS A 49 -19.70 2.42 -17.21
CA CYS A 49 -18.38 1.81 -17.44
C CYS A 49 -17.27 2.52 -16.64
N LEU A 50 -17.30 3.85 -16.55
CA LEU A 50 -16.33 4.61 -15.77
C LEU A 50 -16.48 4.39 -14.26
N VAL A 51 -17.71 4.35 -13.74
CA VAL A 51 -17.98 4.02 -12.33
C VAL A 51 -17.46 2.62 -12.01
N LEU A 52 -17.74 1.62 -12.87
CA LEU A 52 -17.27 0.25 -12.68
C LEU A 52 -15.74 0.20 -12.69
N ALA A 53 -15.09 0.85 -13.66
CA ALA A 53 -13.64 0.94 -13.72
C ALA A 53 -13.07 1.61 -12.46
N PHE A 54 -13.66 2.72 -12.01
CA PHE A 54 -13.25 3.42 -10.79
C PHE A 54 -13.28 2.50 -9.57
N ILE A 55 -14.38 1.76 -9.39
CA ILE A 55 -14.54 0.81 -8.28
C ILE A 55 -13.52 -0.33 -8.39
N CYS A 56 -13.34 -0.93 -9.58
CA CYS A 56 -12.40 -2.03 -9.77
C CYS A 56 -10.95 -1.61 -9.53
N PHE A 57 -10.50 -0.50 -10.13
CA PHE A 57 -9.15 0.02 -9.94
C PHE A 57 -8.93 0.49 -8.50
N GLY A 58 -9.94 1.10 -7.86
CA GLY A 58 -9.90 1.48 -6.46
C GLY A 58 -9.77 0.28 -5.53
N ALA A 59 -10.57 -0.77 -5.74
CA ALA A 59 -10.50 -2.01 -4.97
C ALA A 59 -9.15 -2.71 -5.14
N MET A 60 -8.64 -2.80 -6.38
CA MET A 60 -7.30 -3.35 -6.65
C MET A 60 -6.21 -2.55 -5.94
N TRP A 61 -6.31 -1.22 -5.91
CA TRP A 61 -5.37 -0.36 -5.21
C TRP A 61 -5.38 -0.62 -3.70
N ILE A 62 -6.57 -0.70 -3.07
CA ILE A 62 -6.71 -0.98 -1.63
C ILE A 62 -6.15 -2.36 -1.28
N LEU A 63 -6.47 -3.39 -2.08
CA LEU A 63 -5.97 -4.75 -1.86
C LEU A 63 -4.44 -4.81 -2.05
N SER A 64 -3.91 -4.14 -3.07
CA SER A 64 -2.47 -4.04 -3.29
C SER A 64 -1.77 -3.32 -2.13
N PHE A 65 -2.36 -2.25 -1.60
CA PHE A 65 -1.87 -1.53 -0.42
C PHE A 65 -1.82 -2.44 0.81
N ALA A 66 -2.92 -3.14 1.10
CA ALA A 66 -3.00 -4.06 2.23
C ALA A 66 -1.98 -5.20 2.10
N ALA A 67 -1.88 -5.82 0.92
CA ALA A 67 -0.94 -6.91 0.68
C ALA A 67 0.52 -6.46 0.79
N ASN A 68 0.87 -5.32 0.20
CA ASN A 68 2.24 -4.82 0.19
C ASN A 68 2.73 -4.41 1.59
N ASN A 69 1.86 -3.75 2.37
CA ASN A 69 2.17 -3.39 3.76
C ASN A 69 2.26 -4.62 4.67
N THR A 70 1.39 -5.60 4.48
CA THR A 70 1.44 -6.86 5.24
C THR A 70 2.75 -7.60 4.94
N LEU A 71 3.18 -7.66 3.68
CA LEU A 71 4.45 -8.29 3.29
C LEU A 71 5.66 -7.60 3.92
N LEU A 72 5.69 -6.25 3.88
CA LEU A 72 6.75 -5.47 4.52
C LEU A 72 6.79 -5.73 6.02
N TYR A 73 5.62 -5.77 6.66
CA TYR A 73 5.50 -6.03 8.09
C TYR A 73 5.96 -7.46 8.46
N GLU A 74 5.46 -8.49 7.76
CA GLU A 74 5.84 -9.87 8.05
C GLU A 74 7.34 -10.14 7.87
N LYS A 75 7.96 -9.58 6.83
CA LYS A 75 9.39 -9.74 6.59
C LYS A 75 10.24 -8.89 7.54
N ALA A 76 9.75 -7.72 7.94
CA ALA A 76 10.38 -6.94 9.01
C ALA A 76 10.35 -7.69 10.34
N LEU A 77 9.25 -8.39 10.66
CA LEU A 77 9.15 -9.23 11.86
C LEU A 77 10.04 -10.47 11.81
N ALA A 78 10.14 -11.14 10.66
CA ALA A 78 10.99 -12.32 10.48
C ALA A 78 12.49 -12.07 10.73
N SER A 79 12.89 -10.81 10.85
CA SER A 79 14.24 -10.44 11.25
C SER A 79 14.50 -10.64 12.76
N ARG A 80 13.46 -10.84 13.58
CA ARG A 80 13.54 -11.02 15.04
C ARG A 80 13.22 -12.47 15.46
N PRO A 81 14.16 -13.20 16.07
CA PRO A 81 13.91 -14.57 16.54
C PRO A 81 12.79 -14.63 17.59
N ASP A 82 12.73 -13.69 18.53
CA ASP A 82 11.71 -13.65 19.60
C ASP A 82 10.26 -13.57 19.07
N VAL A 83 10.04 -12.83 17.97
CA VAL A 83 8.72 -12.71 17.35
C VAL A 83 8.40 -13.95 16.52
N GLN A 84 9.42 -14.54 15.90
CA GLN A 84 9.27 -15.78 15.15
C GLN A 84 8.92 -16.95 16.08
N GLU A 85 9.59 -17.07 17.23
CA GLU A 85 9.28 -18.05 18.28
C GLU A 85 7.85 -17.87 18.79
N HIS A 86 7.41 -16.63 19.05
CA HIS A 86 6.02 -16.38 19.45
C HIS A 86 5.01 -16.78 18.36
N LYS A 87 5.32 -16.50 17.08
CA LYS A 87 4.47 -16.89 15.95
C LYS A 87 4.42 -18.42 15.79
N ASP A 88 5.53 -19.11 16.03
CA ASP A 88 5.60 -20.57 15.96
C ASP A 88 4.90 -21.25 17.15
N LEU A 89 4.95 -20.66 18.35
CA LEU A 89 4.14 -21.08 19.50
C LEU A 89 2.63 -20.92 19.24
N LEU A 90 2.21 -19.79 18.66
CA LEU A 90 0.81 -19.56 18.29
C LEU A 90 0.33 -20.54 17.21
N LYS A 91 1.19 -20.87 16.24
CA LYS A 91 0.90 -21.93 15.26
C LYS A 91 0.79 -23.30 15.91
N ALA A 92 1.67 -23.62 16.85
CA ALA A 92 1.62 -24.87 17.61
C ALA A 92 0.33 -25.00 18.44
N GLN A 93 -0.24 -23.86 18.89
CA GLN A 93 -1.54 -23.78 19.55
C GLN A 93 -2.73 -23.86 18.58
N GLY A 94 -2.49 -24.03 17.28
CA GLY A 94 -3.54 -24.18 16.27
C GLY A 94 -4.16 -22.86 15.78
N VAL A 95 -3.63 -21.71 16.20
CA VAL A 95 -4.11 -20.40 15.75
C VAL A 95 -3.71 -20.21 14.28
N LYS A 96 -4.69 -19.94 13.40
CA LYS A 96 -4.47 -19.81 11.94
C LYS A 96 -5.03 -18.49 11.41
N GLY A 97 -4.48 -18.07 10.26
CA GLY A 97 -4.99 -16.96 9.47
C GLY A 97 -4.94 -15.61 10.20
N TYR A 98 -6.07 -14.89 10.20
CA TYR A 98 -6.16 -13.53 10.71
C TYR A 98 -5.87 -13.41 12.22
N GLN A 99 -6.27 -14.40 13.02
CA GLN A 99 -6.02 -14.40 14.47
C GLN A 99 -4.51 -14.45 14.77
N LEU A 100 -3.76 -15.28 14.03
CA LEU A 100 -2.31 -15.38 14.15
C LEU A 100 -1.64 -14.03 13.84
N ALA A 101 -2.08 -13.37 12.76
CA ALA A 101 -1.56 -12.07 12.37
C ALA A 101 -1.86 -10.99 13.43
N LYS A 102 -3.09 -10.97 13.96
CA LYS A 102 -3.51 -10.03 15.00
C LYS A 102 -2.71 -10.20 16.29
N GLU A 103 -2.54 -11.41 16.78
CA GLU A 103 -1.82 -11.67 18.04
C GLU A 103 -0.31 -11.42 17.88
N SER A 104 0.27 -11.81 16.75
CA SER A 104 1.67 -11.49 16.44
C SER A 104 1.90 -9.98 16.33
N PHE A 105 0.95 -9.25 15.76
CA PHE A 105 0.99 -7.79 15.69
C PHE A 105 0.91 -7.16 17.08
N LEU A 106 -0.05 -7.61 17.90
CA LEU A 106 -0.25 -7.09 19.25
C LEU A 106 0.96 -7.33 20.15
N PHE A 107 1.56 -8.51 20.04
CA PHE A 107 2.79 -8.87 20.74
C PHE A 107 3.94 -7.96 20.32
N THR A 108 4.13 -7.75 19.01
CA THR A 108 5.17 -6.86 18.50
C THR A 108 4.96 -5.41 18.98
N CYS A 109 3.73 -4.90 18.94
CA CYS A 109 3.41 -3.55 19.42
C CYS A 109 3.75 -3.35 20.90
N ARG A 110 3.55 -4.38 21.74
CA ARG A 110 3.85 -4.33 23.18
C ARG A 110 5.34 -4.48 23.49
N LYS A 111 6.03 -5.40 22.82
CA LYS A 111 7.44 -5.73 23.11
C LYS A 111 8.45 -4.88 22.34
N HIS A 112 8.10 -4.42 21.14
CA HIS A 112 8.99 -3.70 20.23
C HIS A 112 8.30 -2.50 19.56
N PRO A 113 7.80 -1.51 20.33
CA PRO A 113 7.12 -0.35 19.77
C PRO A 113 8.00 0.47 18.82
N GLY A 114 9.32 0.53 19.06
CA GLY A 114 10.25 1.24 18.18
C GLY A 114 10.35 0.64 16.78
N LEU A 115 10.20 -0.68 16.63
CA LEU A 115 10.22 -1.33 15.31
C LEU A 115 8.93 -1.06 14.55
N VAL A 116 7.78 -1.07 15.24
CA VAL A 116 6.49 -0.71 14.65
C VAL A 116 6.50 0.74 14.19
N MET A 117 7.03 1.65 15.00
CA MET A 117 7.20 3.06 14.63
C MET A 117 8.12 3.23 13.42
N GLU A 118 9.25 2.52 13.35
CA GLU A 118 10.17 2.60 12.20
C GLU A 118 9.47 2.16 10.90
N VAL A 119 8.77 1.02 10.92
CA VAL A 119 8.01 0.53 9.75
C VAL A 119 6.90 1.49 9.38
N PHE A 120 6.16 2.02 10.36
CA PHE A 120 5.07 2.97 10.12
C PHE A 120 5.56 4.28 9.50
N VAL A 121 6.65 4.86 10.03
CA VAL A 121 7.24 6.09 9.48
C VAL A 121 7.71 5.85 8.05
N ILE A 122 8.32 4.70 7.75
CA ILE A 122 8.82 4.41 6.40
C ILE A 122 7.66 4.24 5.41
N ILE A 123 6.62 3.50 5.78
CA ILE A 123 5.38 3.41 5.01
C ILE A 123 4.83 4.82 4.77
N PHE A 124 4.66 5.61 5.84
CA PHE A 124 4.09 6.95 5.75
C PHE A 124 4.90 7.88 4.84
N VAL A 125 6.21 7.96 5.02
CA VAL A 125 7.10 8.82 4.22
C VAL A 125 7.08 8.41 2.75
N ILE A 126 7.13 7.10 2.46
CA ILE A 126 7.14 6.62 1.08
C ILE A 126 5.79 6.87 0.41
N TYR A 127 4.68 6.54 1.05
CA TYR A 127 3.36 6.79 0.47
C TYR A 127 3.07 8.28 0.33
N ALA A 128 3.40 9.11 1.33
CA ALA A 128 3.22 10.56 1.24
C ALA A 128 4.07 11.13 0.10
N GLY A 129 5.35 10.79 0.04
CA GLY A 129 6.25 11.27 -1.01
C GLY A 129 5.80 10.84 -2.41
N THR A 130 5.37 9.59 -2.57
CA THR A 130 4.93 9.09 -3.88
C THR A 130 3.57 9.64 -4.32
N LEU A 131 2.60 9.79 -3.40
CA LEU A 131 1.33 10.44 -3.70
C LEU A 131 1.52 11.93 -4.06
N LEU A 132 2.34 12.66 -3.30
CA LEU A 132 2.64 14.06 -3.59
C LEU A 132 3.37 14.22 -4.94
N GLY A 133 4.36 13.36 -5.21
CA GLY A 133 5.06 13.35 -6.49
C GLY A 133 4.14 13.05 -7.67
N MET A 134 3.24 12.07 -7.50
CA MET A 134 2.23 11.73 -8.50
C MET A 134 1.26 12.90 -8.74
N MET A 135 0.73 13.52 -7.68
CA MET A 135 -0.17 14.68 -7.80
C MET A 135 0.52 15.85 -8.51
N SER A 136 1.78 16.14 -8.16
CA SER A 136 2.56 17.16 -8.85
C SER A 136 2.71 16.84 -10.34
N GLY A 137 3.05 15.61 -10.70
CA GLY A 137 3.15 15.17 -12.09
C GLY A 137 1.84 15.30 -12.87
N VAL A 138 0.71 14.88 -12.27
CA VAL A 138 -0.62 15.00 -12.87
C VAL A 138 -1.00 16.48 -13.09
N LEU A 139 -0.79 17.34 -12.09
CA LEU A 139 -1.08 18.77 -12.20
C LEU A 139 -0.24 19.44 -13.29
N THR A 140 1.06 19.12 -13.37
CA THR A 140 1.94 19.64 -14.41
C THR A 140 1.49 19.17 -15.80
N ALA A 141 1.16 17.89 -15.97
CA ALA A 141 0.66 17.35 -17.24
C ALA A 141 -0.66 18.01 -17.68
N LEU A 142 -1.58 18.22 -16.74
CA LEU A 142 -2.83 18.96 -16.99
C LEU A 142 -2.58 20.42 -17.39
N GLY A 143 -1.59 21.08 -16.74
CA GLY A 143 -1.17 22.43 -17.08
C GLY A 143 -0.61 22.54 -18.51
N PHE A 144 0.23 21.60 -18.92
CA PHE A 144 0.73 21.53 -20.31
C PHE A 144 -0.40 21.32 -21.31
N LEU A 145 -1.33 20.40 -21.04
CA LEU A 145 -2.48 20.16 -21.91
C LEU A 145 -3.38 21.38 -22.06
N LYS A 146 -3.55 22.17 -21.00
CA LYS A 146 -4.34 23.42 -21.04
C LYS A 146 -3.66 24.54 -21.84
N ASN A 147 -2.33 24.53 -21.95
CA ASN A 147 -1.57 25.54 -22.70
C ASN A 147 -1.39 25.20 -24.19
N ILE A 148 -1.64 23.94 -24.58
CA ILE A 148 -1.55 23.48 -25.97
C ILE A 148 -2.90 23.60 -26.71
N ASN A 149 -4.02 23.54 -25.98
CA ASN A 149 -5.37 23.85 -26.48
C ASN A 149 -5.71 25.33 -26.31
#